data_AF-A0A6L2JME8-F1
#
_entry.id   AF-A0A6L2JME8-F1
#
_cell.length_a   1.000
_cell.length_b   1.000
_cell.length_c   1.000
_cell.angle_alpha   90.00
_cell.angle_beta   90.00
_cell.angle_gamma   90.00
#
_symmetry.space_group_name_H-M   'P 1'
#
loop_
_entity.id
_entity.type
_entity.pdbx_description
1 polymer ?
#
loop_
_entity_poly.entity_id
_entity_poly.type
_entity_poly.pdbx_seq_one_letter_code
_entity_poly.pdbx_strand_id
1 'polypeptide(L)'
;MTTLAEFMIIVGANNRPPMLDKSLYDSWKIRIEFYMENKENGRIILDLVQNGPLIWPTIVQEDGATRKTTYVELYATEKLQADCY
;
A
#
# COMPACT_ATOMS: atom_id res chain seq x y z
N MET A 1 -7.89 -44.09 -5.10
CA MET A 1 -6.75 -44.01 -4.16
C MET A 1 -5.81 -42.99 -4.77
N THR A 2 -5.85 -41.75 -4.30
CA THR A 2 -4.97 -40.68 -4.82
C THR A 2 -3.55 -40.95 -4.34
N THR A 3 -2.57 -40.88 -5.22
CA THR A 3 -1.18 -41.30 -4.94
C THR A 3 -0.38 -40.14 -4.35
N LEU A 4 0.67 -40.44 -3.57
CA LEU A 4 1.56 -39.44 -2.97
C LEU A 4 2.11 -38.44 -4.02
N ALA A 5 2.31 -38.91 -5.25
CA ALA A 5 2.74 -38.09 -6.39
C ALA A 5 1.71 -37.01 -6.79
N GLU A 6 0.41 -37.31 -6.75
CA GLU A 6 -0.65 -36.34 -7.08
C GLU A 6 -0.72 -35.22 -6.02
N PHE A 7 -0.50 -35.56 -4.75
CA PHE A 7 -0.43 -34.57 -3.67
C PHE A 7 0.77 -33.63 -3.82
N MET A 8 1.94 -34.16 -4.23
CA MET A 8 3.14 -33.36 -4.46
C MET A 8 3.00 -32.40 -5.64
N ILE A 9 2.25 -32.77 -6.68
CA ILE A 9 1.94 -31.90 -7.82
C ILE A 9 1.02 -30.75 -7.38
N ILE A 10 0.01 -31.01 -6.54
CA ILE A 10 -0.92 -29.98 -6.05
C ILE A 10 -0.21 -29.00 -5.09
N VAL A 11 0.67 -29.48 -4.22
CA VAL A 11 1.38 -28.66 -3.22
C VAL A 11 2.52 -27.84 -3.86
N GLY A 12 3.17 -28.37 -4.90
CA GLY A 12 4.23 -27.68 -5.64
C GLY A 12 3.74 -26.79 -6.78
N ALA A 13 2.48 -26.92 -7.19
CA ALA A 13 1.88 -26.05 -8.17
C ALA A 13 1.77 -24.63 -7.56
N ASN A 14 2.15 -23.62 -8.36
CA ASN A 14 2.18 -22.23 -7.95
C ASN A 14 0.75 -21.67 -7.94
N ASN A 15 -0.10 -22.24 -7.08
CA ASN A 15 -1.55 -21.96 -6.95
C ASN A 15 -1.81 -20.65 -6.22
N ARG A 16 -0.76 -19.91 -5.90
CA ARG A 16 -0.88 -18.61 -5.26
C ARG A 16 -1.66 -17.74 -6.24
N PRO A 17 -2.85 -17.24 -5.88
CA PRO A 17 -3.60 -16.38 -6.77
C PRO A 17 -2.67 -15.25 -7.22
N PRO A 18 -2.55 -14.97 -8.52
CA PRO A 18 -1.68 -13.91 -9.02
C PRO A 18 -2.00 -12.64 -8.24
N MET A 19 -1.01 -12.15 -7.49
CA MET A 19 -1.19 -11.11 -6.47
C MET A 19 -1.69 -9.78 -7.06
N LEU A 20 -1.76 -9.69 -8.40
CA LEU A 20 -2.00 -8.50 -9.20
C LEU A 20 -2.79 -8.80 -10.50
N ASP A 21 -3.63 -9.83 -10.51
CA ASP A 21 -4.56 -9.99 -11.65
C ASP A 21 -5.54 -8.82 -11.66
N LYS A 22 -5.52 -8.03 -12.75
CA LYS A 22 -6.40 -6.87 -12.93
C LYS A 22 -7.87 -7.24 -12.80
N SER A 23 -8.26 -8.46 -13.19
CA SER A 23 -9.64 -8.93 -13.07
C SER A 23 -10.10 -9.12 -11.63
N LEU A 24 -9.15 -9.25 -10.69
CA LEU A 24 -9.40 -9.44 -9.26
C LEU A 24 -9.28 -8.13 -8.46
N TYR A 25 -9.07 -6.99 -9.10
CA TYR A 25 -8.86 -5.70 -8.44
C TYR A 25 -10.00 -5.36 -7.48
N ASP A 26 -11.26 -5.51 -7.91
CA ASP A 26 -12.43 -5.23 -7.06
C ASP A 26 -12.50 -6.17 -5.86
N SER A 27 -12.17 -7.45 -6.05
CA SER A 27 -12.11 -8.44 -4.96
C SER A 27 -11.02 -8.11 -3.94
N TRP A 28 -9.87 -7.64 -4.42
CA TRP A 28 -8.75 -7.21 -3.57
C TRP A 28 -9.08 -5.93 -2.80
N LYS A 29 -9.74 -4.97 -3.47
CA LYS A 29 -10.21 -3.72 -2.88
C LYS A 29 -11.18 -3.97 -1.73
N ILE A 30 -12.19 -4.83 -1.93
CA ILE A 30 -13.15 -5.18 -0.87
C ILE A 30 -12.45 -5.86 0.31
N ARG A 31 -11.48 -6.76 0.07
CA ARG A 31 -10.72 -7.40 1.15
C ARG A 31 -9.90 -6.43 1.96
N ILE A 32 -9.23 -5.47 1.32
CA ILE A 32 -8.39 -4.52 2.05
C ILE A 32 -9.24 -3.52 2.83
N GLU A 33 -10.38 -3.07 2.27
CA GLU A 33 -11.36 -2.24 2.97
C GLU A 33 -11.90 -2.95 4.23
N PHE A 34 -12.32 -4.21 4.09
CA PHE A 34 -12.81 -4.99 5.23
C PHE A 34 -11.72 -5.27 6.27
N TYR A 35 -10.48 -5.53 5.83
CA TYR A 35 -9.35 -5.70 6.74
C TYR A 35 -9.10 -4.43 7.57
N MET A 36 -9.18 -3.26 6.95
CA MET A 36 -8.98 -1.97 7.62
C MET A 36 -10.09 -1.68 8.63
N GLU A 37 -11.35 -1.95 8.30
CA GLU A 37 -12.50 -1.71 9.20
C GLU A 37 -12.38 -2.47 10.53
N ASN A 38 -11.73 -3.63 10.53
CA ASN A 38 -11.53 -4.48 11.70
C ASN A 38 -10.26 -4.16 12.51
N LYS A 39 -9.52 -3.09 12.16
CA LYS A 39 -8.29 -2.68 12.87
C LYS A 39 -8.52 -1.39 13.63
N GLU A 40 -7.92 -1.31 14.82
CA GLU A 40 -7.86 -0.07 15.62
C GLU A 40 -7.26 1.09 14.82
N ASN A 41 -6.20 0.81 14.04
CA ASN A 41 -5.54 1.77 13.16
C ASN A 41 -6.17 1.82 11.75
N GLY A 42 -7.37 1.26 11.55
CA GLY A 42 -8.02 1.11 10.25
C GLY A 42 -8.12 2.39 9.45
N ARG A 43 -8.50 3.49 10.11
CA ARG A 43 -8.59 4.82 9.51
C ARG A 43 -7.23 5.34 9.01
N ILE A 44 -6.16 5.09 9.76
CA ILE A 44 -4.79 5.52 9.41
C ILE A 44 -4.31 4.74 8.18
N ILE A 45 -4.58 3.44 8.14
CA ILE A 45 -4.20 2.59 7.00
C ILE A 45 -4.95 3.02 5.75
N LEU A 46 -6.26 3.31 5.86
CA LEU A 46 -7.05 3.79 4.72
C LEU A 46 -6.53 5.12 4.19
N ASP A 47 -6.18 6.04 5.09
CA ASP A 47 -5.62 7.35 4.75
C ASP A 47 -4.28 7.20 4.02
N LEU A 48 -3.39 6.32 4.48
CA LEU A 48 -2.12 6.00 3.83
C LEU A 48 -2.29 5.35 2.44
N VAL A 49 -3.30 4.50 2.26
CA VAL A 49 -3.57 3.85 0.96
C VAL A 49 -4.14 4.84 -0.05
N GLN A 50 -5.02 5.76 0.39
CA GLN A 50 -5.66 6.75 -0.48
C GLN A 50 -4.74 7.92 -0.83
N ASN A 51 -4.05 8.46 0.17
CA ASN A 51 -3.20 9.66 0.04
C ASN A 51 -1.73 9.32 -0.22
N GLY A 52 -1.37 8.04 -0.14
CA GLY A 52 0.00 7.56 -0.22
C GLY A 52 0.74 7.73 1.12
N PRO A 53 1.89 7.06 1.28
CA PRO A 53 2.70 7.13 2.50
C PRO A 53 3.31 8.53 2.75
N LEU A 54 3.31 9.38 1.74
CA LEU A 54 3.96 10.70 1.75
C LEU A 54 2.91 11.81 1.61
N ILE A 55 2.48 12.34 2.75
CA ILE A 55 1.90 13.68 2.81
C ILE A 55 3.06 14.64 2.57
N TRP A 56 3.26 15.06 1.32
CA TRP A 56 4.23 16.09 0.99
C TRP A 56 3.88 17.37 1.76
N PRO A 57 4.79 17.90 2.61
CA PRO A 57 4.61 19.18 3.26
C PRO A 57 4.24 20.26 2.24
N THR A 58 3.36 21.18 2.63
CA THR A 58 3.03 22.34 1.80
C THR A 58 3.71 23.55 2.42
N ILE A 59 4.53 24.26 1.65
CA ILE A 59 5.18 25.50 2.08
C ILE A 59 4.37 26.69 1.57
N VAL A 60 4.19 27.68 2.44
CA VAL A 60 3.68 29.01 2.08
C VAL A 60 4.87 29.84 1.60
N GLN A 61 4.81 30.31 0.36
CA GLN A 61 5.80 31.22 -0.21
C GLN A 61 5.58 32.65 0.31
N GLU A 62 6.58 33.53 0.17
CA GLU A 62 6.47 34.93 0.63
C GLU A 62 5.32 35.69 -0.04
N ASP A 63 4.92 35.31 -1.25
CA ASP A 63 3.78 35.88 -1.99
C ASP A 63 2.42 35.34 -1.51
N GLY A 64 2.40 34.50 -0.47
CA GLY A 64 1.21 33.85 0.06
C GLY A 64 0.74 32.63 -0.73
N ALA A 65 1.41 32.27 -1.83
CA ALA A 65 1.06 31.08 -2.60
C ALA A 65 1.54 29.82 -1.86
N THR A 66 0.70 28.78 -1.81
CA THR A 66 1.05 27.49 -1.23
C THR A 66 1.52 26.53 -2.32
N ARG A 67 2.69 25.89 -2.14
CA ARG A 67 3.16 24.81 -3.01
C ARG A 67 3.64 23.59 -2.23
N LYS A 68 3.51 22.40 -2.83
CA LYS A 68 4.08 21.17 -2.28
C LYS A 68 5.61 21.26 -2.31
N THR A 69 6.27 20.76 -1.27
CA THR A 69 7.72 20.67 -1.21
C THR A 69 8.26 19.65 -2.19
N THR A 70 9.44 19.93 -2.72
CA THR A 70 10.23 18.93 -3.44
C THR A 70 11.14 18.16 -2.48
N TYR A 71 11.57 16.96 -2.87
CA TYR A 71 12.41 16.10 -2.03
C TYR A 71 13.66 16.82 -1.51
N VAL A 72 14.28 17.70 -2.31
CA VAL A 72 15.47 18.46 -1.89
C VAL A 72 15.18 19.38 -0.69
N GLU A 73 13.98 19.95 -0.63
CA GLU A 73 13.50 20.90 0.38
C GLU A 73 12.99 20.23 1.66
N LEU A 74 12.86 18.90 1.69
CA LEU A 74 12.43 18.15 2.89
C LEU A 74 13.48 18.18 4.01
N TYR A 75 13.00 18.23 5.26
CA TYR A 75 13.86 18.04 6.43
C TYR A 75 14.36 16.58 6.52
N ALA A 76 15.42 16.35 7.29
CA ALA A 76 16.04 15.04 7.41
C ALA A 76 15.07 13.94 7.87
N THR A 77 14.17 14.22 8.83
CA THR A 77 13.18 13.23 9.30
C THR A 77 12.11 12.92 8.25
N GLU A 78 11.74 13.89 7.42
CA GLU A 78 10.75 13.70 6.35
C GLU A 78 11.35 12.92 5.18
N LYS A 79 12.64 13.15 4.85
CA LYS A 79 13.38 12.32 3.87
C LYS A 79 13.51 10.88 4.34
N LEU A 80 13.84 10.67 5.62
CA LEU A 80 13.91 9.32 6.20
C LEU A 80 12.55 8.61 6.10
N GLN A 81 11.45 9.34 6.34
CA GLN A 81 10.11 8.78 6.16
C GLN A 81 9.79 8.49 4.70
N ALA A 82 10.30 9.29 3.75
CA ALA A 82 10.15 9.04 2.32
C ALA A 82 10.94 7.82 1.82
N ASP A 83 12.16 7.63 2.35
CA ASP A 83 13.08 6.58 1.93
C ASP A 83 12.75 5.21 2.56
N CYS A 84 12.02 5.19 3.68
CA CYS A 84 11.60 3.97 4.36
C CYS A 84 10.36 3.28 3.77
N TYR A 85 9.79 3.78 2.66
CA TYR A 85 8.65 3.18 1.94
C TYR A 85 9.01 2.71 0.54
#